data_AF-A0A1Y1X789-F1
#
_entry.id   AF-A0A1Y1X789-F1
#
_cell.length_a   1.000
_cell.length_b   1.000
_cell.length_c   1.000
_cell.angle_alpha   90.00
_cell.angle_beta   90.00
_cell.angle_gamma   90.00
#
_symmetry.space_group_name_H-M   'P 1'
#
loop_
_entity.id
_entity.type
_entity.pdbx_description
1 polymer ?
#
loop_
_entity_poly.entity_id
_entity_poly.type
_entity_poly.pdbx_seq_one_letter_code
_entity_poly.pdbx_strand_id
1 'polypeptide(L)'
;MKLSTALAIIAAAASANGYELLRDYSKGFRIGAATNTIHYSNSNYNNAMKAFNYMVAENACKFVSIQGTKGKFNFNDCDNHLKKAQELGMDFRGHALVWHSMAPKWLENEDANTMKNSIINHITTVLKHYEGKIDTWDVVNEAIDDSSNGNGWNMRKSFLYNKVPNFIDIAFQTARQVSPKTKLFYNDYNTEGIWGKSESVYQFVADLKKRNIPIDGVGIQYHVSLENNPRFDKINDLISRYCKLGVEVHITEMDVSCDKNCWASDVEQQQGKVFTNALQACLNNSCCTGFLVWGIGDNDSWIGGDKKGLLFNSNYQPKSQYTAVLNLLKSTTAASLGNGGGNTGNGGNGGSTTPQQPSEDITKKAVKLDNGNYYIKNPNSGKYLRVGKAGNSQNVVIGSSAQKWKLTNTDDGYITLVSELGNYMIDVANGSGENNANVQIYDAYGGDAQKFVLLKTSQSNTYVIATKASNGYRVLDIEKNGTAEGSNVLQWDNQEKANQFWVFEKVNDNNNGGNNQNQEDTCWSTSLGYPCCKSCNTSAVFEDNDGKWGIENDDWCGIPKSCSSSTSCIGAQGYPCCKTTCSVFSTDSDGKWGIENDNWCLIDSSKC
;
A
#
# COMPACT_ATOMS: atom_id res chain seq x y z
N MET A 1 -6.35 27.34 69.06
CA MET A 1 -5.67 27.12 67.77
C MET A 1 -5.23 25.67 67.67
N LYS A 2 -5.84 24.91 66.76
CA LYS A 2 -5.23 23.97 65.81
C LYS A 2 -6.35 23.16 65.18
N LEU A 3 -6.71 23.55 63.95
CA LEU A 3 -7.56 22.78 63.05
C LEU A 3 -6.85 21.47 62.72
N SER A 4 -7.57 20.35 62.76
CA SER A 4 -7.22 19.16 61.97
C SER A 4 -8.46 18.74 61.19
N THR A 5 -8.50 19.21 59.95
CA THR A 5 -9.43 18.81 58.90
C THR A 5 -9.21 17.33 58.59
N ALA A 6 -10.21 16.49 58.86
CA ALA A 6 -10.25 15.13 58.34
C ALA A 6 -10.68 15.19 56.87
N LEU A 7 -9.74 14.98 55.94
CA LEU A 7 -10.08 14.67 54.55
C LEU A 7 -10.67 13.27 54.51
N ALA A 8 -11.97 13.18 54.22
CA ALA A 8 -12.58 11.94 53.76
C ALA A 8 -11.99 11.59 52.39
N ILE A 9 -11.20 10.53 52.33
CA ILE A 9 -10.77 9.91 51.08
C ILE A 9 -12.02 9.25 50.49
N ILE A 10 -12.68 9.94 49.56
CA ILE A 10 -13.64 9.31 48.66
C ILE A 10 -12.79 8.45 47.71
N ALA A 11 -12.65 7.17 48.05
CA ALA A 11 -12.25 6.17 47.08
C ALA A 11 -13.34 6.12 46.01
N ALA A 12 -13.11 6.78 44.88
CA ALA A 12 -13.90 6.54 43.69
C ALA A 12 -13.74 5.06 43.33
N ALA A 13 -14.84 4.31 43.41
CA ALA A 13 -14.92 2.96 42.92
C ALA A 13 -14.66 2.97 41.40
N ALA A 14 -13.43 2.66 41.00
CA ALA A 14 -13.11 2.32 39.63
C ALA A 14 -13.60 0.89 39.37
N SER A 15 -14.73 0.75 38.67
CA SER A 15 -15.09 -0.52 38.03
C SER A 15 -16.03 -0.30 36.83
N ALA A 16 -15.44 -0.13 35.66
CA ALA A 16 -15.93 -0.63 34.37
C ALA A 16 -14.71 -0.70 33.45
N ASN A 17 -14.39 -1.88 32.90
CA ASN A 17 -13.23 -2.13 32.06
C ASN A 17 -13.21 -1.20 30.82
N GLY A 18 -12.58 -0.04 30.92
CA GLY A 18 -12.50 0.93 29.83
C GLY A 18 -11.43 0.51 28.83
N TYR A 19 -11.83 -0.08 27.71
CA TYR A 19 -10.95 -0.18 26.55
C TYR A 19 -11.02 1.12 25.73
N GLU A 20 -9.96 1.41 25.00
CA GLU A 20 -9.87 2.61 24.17
C GLU A 20 -10.74 2.47 22.91
N LEU A 21 -11.39 3.57 22.49
CA LEU A 21 -12.38 3.57 21.41
C LEU A 21 -11.69 3.76 20.05
N LEU A 22 -12.08 2.99 19.02
CA LEU A 22 -11.52 3.12 17.66
C LEU A 22 -11.67 4.55 17.11
N ARG A 23 -12.85 5.16 17.34
CA ARG A 23 -13.16 6.52 16.87
C ARG A 23 -12.18 7.58 17.36
N ASP A 24 -11.60 7.43 18.55
CA ASP A 24 -10.68 8.40 19.14
C ASP A 24 -9.35 8.46 18.37
N TYR A 25 -9.03 7.40 17.61
CA TYR A 25 -7.83 7.27 16.79
C TYR A 25 -8.10 7.37 15.29
N SER A 26 -9.35 7.55 14.88
CA SER A 26 -9.76 7.57 13.47
C SER A 26 -9.36 8.84 12.71
N LYS A 27 -9.06 9.94 13.41
CA LYS A 27 -8.57 11.22 12.84
C LYS A 27 -9.41 11.74 11.64
N GLY A 28 -10.73 11.58 11.69
CA GLY A 28 -11.66 12.02 10.64
C GLY A 28 -12.03 10.95 9.62
N PHE A 29 -11.39 9.77 9.66
CA PHE A 29 -11.82 8.58 8.92
C PHE A 29 -13.10 7.98 9.52
N ARG A 30 -14.03 7.50 8.69
CA ARG A 30 -15.26 6.87 9.16
C ARG A 30 -15.00 5.41 9.54
N ILE A 31 -15.00 5.11 10.84
CA ILE A 31 -14.95 3.77 11.39
C ILE A 31 -16.35 3.43 11.93
N GLY A 32 -17.02 2.47 11.31
CA GLY A 32 -18.44 2.24 11.53
C GLY A 32 -18.84 0.81 11.83
N ALA A 33 -20.10 0.66 12.20
CA ALA A 33 -20.73 -0.64 12.34
C ALA A 33 -22.21 -0.64 11.91
N ALA A 34 -22.71 -1.80 11.50
CA ALA A 34 -24.12 -2.05 11.29
C ALA A 34 -24.81 -2.27 12.64
N THR A 35 -25.97 -1.64 12.80
CA THR A 35 -26.74 -1.72 14.04
C THR A 35 -28.17 -2.15 13.81
N ASN A 36 -28.79 -2.65 14.89
CA ASN A 36 -30.16 -3.13 14.90
C ASN A 36 -30.88 -2.67 16.18
N THR A 37 -32.04 -2.04 16.00
CA THR A 37 -32.85 -1.45 17.08
C THR A 37 -33.29 -2.47 18.13
N ILE A 38 -33.38 -3.76 17.79
CA ILE A 38 -33.73 -4.81 18.75
C ILE A 38 -32.75 -4.88 19.94
N HIS A 39 -31.49 -4.45 19.76
CA HIS A 39 -30.46 -4.47 20.79
C HIS A 39 -30.29 -3.15 21.54
N TYR A 40 -31.06 -2.10 21.22
CA TYR A 40 -30.87 -0.77 21.81
C TYR A 40 -31.25 -0.68 23.29
N SER A 41 -31.97 -1.67 23.84
CA SER A 41 -32.20 -1.81 25.28
C SER A 41 -31.01 -2.43 26.03
N ASN A 42 -30.07 -3.06 25.34
CA ASN A 42 -28.90 -3.70 25.93
C ASN A 42 -27.79 -2.67 26.18
N SER A 43 -27.44 -2.44 27.45
CA SER A 43 -26.41 -1.47 27.82
C SER A 43 -25.02 -1.85 27.32
N ASN A 44 -24.69 -3.14 27.24
CA ASN A 44 -23.40 -3.62 26.74
C ASN A 44 -23.27 -3.37 25.23
N TYR A 45 -24.32 -3.64 24.46
CA TYR A 45 -24.40 -3.30 23.03
C TYR A 45 -24.20 -1.79 22.81
N ASN A 46 -24.93 -0.96 23.57
CA ASN A 46 -24.79 0.50 23.51
C ASN A 46 -23.39 0.99 23.88
N ASN A 47 -22.73 0.34 24.85
CA ASN A 47 -21.36 0.67 25.21
C ASN A 47 -20.37 0.29 24.12
N ALA A 48 -20.53 -0.86 23.47
CA ALA A 48 -19.70 -1.26 22.33
C ALA A 48 -19.89 -0.37 21.10
N MET A 49 -21.11 0.10 20.83
CA MET A 49 -21.37 1.08 19.76
C MET A 49 -20.51 2.34 19.90
N LYS A 50 -20.16 2.78 21.12
CA LYS A 50 -19.34 3.98 21.33
C LYS A 50 -17.95 3.89 20.70
N ALA A 51 -17.47 2.69 20.34
CA ALA A 51 -16.20 2.53 19.64
C ALA A 51 -16.20 3.19 18.24
N PHE A 52 -17.37 3.43 17.64
CA PHE A 52 -17.52 3.84 16.25
C PHE A 52 -17.92 5.32 16.10
N ASN A 53 -17.68 5.91 14.93
CA ASN A 53 -18.13 7.26 14.54
C ASN A 53 -19.01 7.25 13.27
N TYR A 54 -19.37 6.07 12.76
CA TYR A 54 -20.21 5.91 11.57
C TYR A 54 -21.19 4.75 11.78
N MET A 55 -22.41 4.87 11.30
CA MET A 55 -23.46 3.86 11.50
C MET A 55 -24.23 3.59 10.22
N VAL A 56 -24.65 2.34 10.05
CA VAL A 56 -25.64 1.93 9.05
C VAL A 56 -26.72 1.11 9.74
N ALA A 57 -27.97 1.24 9.31
CA ALA A 57 -29.01 0.33 9.77
C ALA A 57 -28.93 -0.99 9.01
N GLU A 58 -28.82 -2.11 9.73
CA GLU A 58 -28.70 -3.45 9.13
C GLU A 58 -29.86 -3.75 8.17
N ASN A 59 -31.08 -3.35 8.53
CA ASN A 59 -32.29 -3.63 7.75
C ASN A 59 -33.29 -2.46 7.64
N ALA A 60 -33.26 -1.51 8.58
CA ALA A 60 -34.35 -0.55 8.77
C ALA A 60 -34.54 0.43 7.59
N CYS A 61 -33.49 0.69 6.83
CA CYS A 61 -33.50 1.64 5.71
C CYS A 61 -33.66 0.96 4.33
N LYS A 62 -33.85 -0.37 4.29
CA LYS A 62 -34.07 -1.12 3.04
C LYS A 62 -35.46 -0.82 2.46
N PHE A 63 -35.62 -1.00 1.15
CA PHE A 63 -36.86 -0.72 0.42
C PHE A 63 -38.08 -1.34 1.10
N VAL A 64 -38.07 -2.66 1.38
CA VAL A 64 -39.20 -3.35 2.02
C VAL A 64 -39.54 -2.82 3.42
N SER A 65 -38.54 -2.37 4.18
CA SER A 65 -38.71 -1.81 5.53
C SER A 65 -39.38 -0.43 5.47
N ILE A 66 -38.96 0.40 4.52
CA ILE A 66 -39.51 1.76 4.35
C ILE A 66 -40.87 1.73 3.63
N GLN A 67 -41.03 0.91 2.59
CA GLN A 67 -42.21 0.92 1.72
C GLN A 67 -42.75 -0.50 1.48
N GLY A 68 -42.98 -1.24 2.57
CA GLY A 68 -43.53 -2.60 2.52
C GLY A 68 -44.92 -2.68 1.85
N THR A 69 -45.72 -1.62 1.92
CA THR A 69 -46.96 -1.46 1.15
C THR A 69 -46.82 -0.29 0.18
N LYS A 70 -47.20 -0.50 -1.10
CA LYS A 70 -47.08 0.52 -2.15
C LYS A 70 -47.69 1.86 -1.72
N GLY A 71 -46.89 2.93 -1.81
CA GLY A 71 -47.32 4.29 -1.46
C GLY A 71 -47.45 4.58 0.04
N LYS A 72 -47.23 3.61 0.92
CA LYS A 72 -47.20 3.83 2.38
C LYS A 72 -45.75 3.75 2.87
N PHE A 73 -45.19 4.91 3.20
CA PHE A 73 -43.83 5.03 3.72
C PHE A 73 -43.84 5.01 5.25
N ASN A 74 -42.99 4.18 5.83
CA ASN A 74 -42.74 4.11 7.26
C ASN A 74 -41.24 4.31 7.53
N PHE A 75 -40.87 5.49 8.02
CA PHE A 75 -39.49 5.84 8.31
C PHE A 75 -39.08 5.55 9.76
N ASN A 76 -40.01 5.11 10.62
CA ASN A 76 -39.81 5.10 12.07
C ASN A 76 -38.53 4.36 12.51
N ASP A 77 -38.28 3.17 11.95
CA ASP A 77 -37.13 2.35 12.37
C ASP A 77 -35.81 2.93 11.84
N CYS A 78 -35.75 3.35 10.58
CA CYS A 78 -34.57 4.02 10.02
C CYS A 78 -34.29 5.36 10.74
N ASP A 79 -35.33 6.12 11.07
CA ASP A 79 -35.25 7.36 11.86
C ASP A 79 -34.74 7.09 13.29
N ASN A 80 -35.12 5.97 13.91
CA ASN A 80 -34.59 5.57 15.22
C ASN A 80 -33.08 5.27 15.15
N HIS A 81 -32.60 4.66 14.07
CA HIS A 81 -31.16 4.44 13.86
C HIS A 81 -30.43 5.77 13.64
N LEU A 82 -30.95 6.63 12.76
CA LEU A 82 -30.38 7.96 12.52
C LEU A 82 -30.31 8.79 13.81
N LYS A 83 -31.40 8.79 14.61
CA LYS A 83 -31.42 9.45 15.91
C LYS A 83 -30.35 8.89 16.85
N LYS A 84 -30.20 7.56 16.90
CA LYS A 84 -29.18 6.92 17.72
C LYS A 84 -27.75 7.26 17.28
N ALA A 85 -27.51 7.33 15.97
CA ALA A 85 -26.24 7.79 15.42
C ALA A 85 -25.94 9.24 15.86
N GLN A 86 -26.92 10.14 15.75
CA GLN A 86 -26.80 11.53 16.20
C GLN A 86 -26.55 11.64 17.71
N GLU A 87 -27.27 10.87 18.53
CA GLU A 87 -27.08 10.80 19.99
C GLU A 87 -25.64 10.39 20.36
N LEU A 88 -25.02 9.53 19.56
CA LEU A 88 -23.64 9.05 19.74
C LEU A 88 -22.61 9.87 18.96
N GLY A 89 -23.02 10.96 18.30
CA GLY A 89 -22.14 11.80 17.49
C GLY A 89 -21.49 11.03 16.34
N MET A 90 -22.27 10.23 15.62
CA MET A 90 -21.85 9.43 14.47
C MET A 90 -22.47 9.98 13.18
N ASP A 91 -21.72 9.90 12.09
CA ASP A 91 -22.26 9.99 10.75
C ASP A 91 -23.17 8.77 10.46
N PHE A 92 -24.04 8.87 9.46
CA PHE A 92 -24.97 7.78 9.11
C PHE A 92 -24.98 7.51 7.60
N ARG A 93 -24.93 6.22 7.23
CA ARG A 93 -25.04 5.71 5.86
C ARG A 93 -26.46 5.19 5.62
N GLY A 94 -27.07 5.62 4.52
CA GLY A 94 -28.32 5.02 4.07
C GLY A 94 -28.09 3.75 3.23
N HIS A 95 -28.75 2.66 3.59
CA HIS A 95 -28.60 1.34 2.95
C HIS A 95 -29.96 0.60 2.90
N ALA A 96 -30.49 0.20 1.75
CA ALA A 96 -30.15 0.63 0.39
C ALA A 96 -31.45 0.96 -0.37
N LEU A 97 -31.37 1.88 -1.33
CA LEU A 97 -32.56 2.38 -2.04
C LEU A 97 -33.15 1.35 -3.00
N VAL A 98 -32.31 0.64 -3.75
CA VAL A 98 -32.76 -0.36 -4.74
C VAL A 98 -31.90 -1.62 -4.65
N TRP A 99 -32.55 -2.74 -4.34
CA TRP A 99 -31.91 -4.06 -4.27
C TRP A 99 -32.94 -5.14 -4.60
N HIS A 100 -32.49 -6.22 -5.25
CA HIS A 100 -33.37 -7.31 -5.66
C HIS A 100 -33.83 -8.19 -4.48
N SER A 101 -33.00 -8.38 -3.45
CA SER A 101 -33.27 -9.33 -2.35
C SER A 101 -34.31 -8.79 -1.35
N MET A 102 -34.23 -7.50 -1.03
CA MET A 102 -35.07 -6.83 -0.01
C MET A 102 -36.02 -5.80 -0.62
N ALA A 103 -36.50 -6.09 -1.85
CA ALA A 103 -37.59 -5.36 -2.48
C ALA A 103 -38.95 -5.88 -1.99
N PRO A 104 -39.97 -5.02 -1.83
CA PRO A 104 -41.29 -5.48 -1.44
C PRO A 104 -41.96 -6.24 -2.58
N LYS A 105 -42.72 -7.30 -2.25
CA LYS A 105 -43.33 -8.20 -3.26
C LYS A 105 -44.24 -7.49 -4.26
N TRP A 106 -44.90 -6.41 -3.84
CA TRP A 106 -45.74 -5.62 -4.74
C TRP A 106 -44.94 -5.02 -5.89
N LEU A 107 -43.69 -4.61 -5.66
CA LEU A 107 -42.82 -4.08 -6.72
C LEU A 107 -42.51 -5.19 -7.71
N GLU A 108 -42.09 -6.36 -7.24
CA GLU A 108 -41.80 -7.50 -8.11
C GLU A 108 -42.97 -7.90 -9.00
N ASN A 109 -44.22 -7.71 -8.56
CA ASN A 109 -45.42 -8.05 -9.34
C ASN A 109 -45.82 -7.00 -10.39
N GLU A 110 -45.19 -5.82 -10.40
CA GLU A 110 -45.52 -4.75 -11.35
C GLU A 110 -45.03 -5.05 -12.78
N ASP A 111 -45.73 -4.49 -13.76
CA ASP A 111 -45.19 -4.37 -15.12
C ASP A 111 -44.00 -3.40 -15.18
N ALA A 112 -43.27 -3.40 -16.29
CA ALA A 112 -42.05 -2.62 -16.47
C ALA A 112 -42.25 -1.10 -16.27
N ASN A 113 -43.32 -0.52 -16.79
CA ASN A 113 -43.56 0.92 -16.71
C ASN A 113 -43.96 1.34 -15.29
N THR A 114 -44.84 0.55 -14.66
CA THR A 114 -45.25 0.79 -13.28
C THR A 114 -44.05 0.65 -12.33
N MET A 115 -43.22 -0.40 -12.50
CA MET A 115 -42.01 -0.62 -11.70
C MET A 115 -41.01 0.52 -11.82
N LYS A 116 -40.73 0.99 -13.05
CA LYS A 116 -39.87 2.15 -13.29
C LYS A 116 -40.33 3.36 -12.48
N ASN A 117 -41.62 3.68 -12.54
CA ASN A 117 -42.19 4.82 -11.81
C ASN A 117 -42.17 4.60 -10.29
N SER A 118 -42.39 3.37 -9.82
CA SER A 118 -42.29 3.01 -8.41
C SER A 118 -40.87 3.15 -7.86
N ILE A 119 -39.84 2.78 -8.64
CA ILE A 119 -38.42 2.99 -8.28
C ILE A 119 -38.13 4.50 -8.15
N ILE A 120 -38.53 5.30 -9.15
CA ILE A 120 -38.35 6.76 -9.12
C ILE A 120 -39.05 7.38 -7.90
N ASN A 121 -40.30 6.98 -7.63
CA ASN A 121 -41.07 7.48 -6.49
C ASN A 121 -40.42 7.10 -5.15
N HIS A 122 -39.93 5.87 -5.02
CA HIS A 122 -39.25 5.43 -3.81
C HIS A 122 -37.99 6.25 -3.54
N ILE A 123 -37.08 6.31 -4.52
CA ILE A 123 -35.83 7.09 -4.41
C ILE A 123 -36.13 8.55 -4.08
N THR A 124 -37.08 9.16 -4.79
CA THR A 124 -37.46 10.57 -4.57
C THR A 124 -37.97 10.80 -3.16
N THR A 125 -38.86 9.93 -2.66
CA THR A 125 -39.48 10.13 -1.35
C THR A 125 -38.48 9.90 -0.22
N VAL A 126 -37.66 8.85 -0.31
CA VAL A 126 -36.65 8.54 0.71
C VAL A 126 -35.57 9.61 0.78
N LEU A 127 -34.98 10.00 -0.36
CA LEU A 127 -33.90 10.98 -0.36
C LEU A 127 -34.38 12.38 0.03
N LYS A 128 -35.63 12.77 -0.27
CA LYS A 128 -36.21 14.02 0.23
C LYS A 128 -36.45 13.98 1.74
N HIS A 129 -36.89 12.86 2.29
CA HIS A 129 -37.08 12.71 3.74
C HIS A 129 -35.76 12.87 4.51
N TYR A 130 -34.66 12.36 3.93
CA TYR A 130 -33.33 12.38 4.53
C TYR A 130 -32.41 13.51 4.02
N GLU A 131 -32.92 14.45 3.22
CA GLU A 131 -32.13 15.55 2.68
C GLU A 131 -31.49 16.36 3.82
N GLY A 132 -30.16 16.56 3.74
CA GLY A 132 -29.39 17.25 4.77
C GLY A 132 -29.19 16.47 6.08
N LYS A 133 -29.73 15.24 6.20
CA LYS A 133 -29.60 14.39 7.39
C LYS A 133 -28.65 13.21 7.17
N ILE A 134 -28.58 12.70 5.95
CA ILE A 134 -27.72 11.58 5.53
C ILE A 134 -26.95 12.05 4.30
N ASP A 135 -25.63 11.93 4.32
CA ASP A 135 -24.76 12.43 3.25
C ASP A 135 -24.31 11.36 2.26
N THR A 136 -24.54 10.07 2.57
CA THR A 136 -24.05 8.92 1.79
C THR A 136 -25.15 7.87 1.70
N TRP A 137 -25.44 7.40 0.47
CA TRP A 137 -26.47 6.39 0.21
C TRP A 137 -25.99 5.33 -0.77
N ASP A 138 -26.27 4.07 -0.44
CA ASP A 138 -26.26 2.99 -1.42
C ASP A 138 -27.50 3.09 -2.29
N VAL A 139 -27.30 3.55 -3.52
CA VAL A 139 -28.38 3.72 -4.48
C VAL A 139 -28.81 2.37 -5.03
N VAL A 140 -27.83 1.54 -5.40
CA VAL A 140 -28.06 0.19 -5.92
C VAL A 140 -27.13 -0.79 -5.21
N ASN A 141 -27.69 -1.91 -4.77
CA ASN A 141 -26.95 -3.01 -4.14
C ASN A 141 -26.97 -4.26 -5.04
N GLU A 142 -25.82 -4.92 -5.19
CA GLU A 142 -25.65 -6.30 -5.71
C GLU A 142 -26.26 -6.58 -7.09
N ALA A 143 -26.02 -5.69 -8.05
CA ALA A 143 -26.60 -5.80 -9.37
C ALA A 143 -25.73 -6.60 -10.37
N ILE A 144 -24.46 -6.84 -10.07
CA ILE A 144 -23.57 -7.65 -10.91
C ILE A 144 -23.71 -9.13 -10.56
N ASP A 145 -23.72 -9.97 -11.60
CA ASP A 145 -23.95 -11.40 -11.50
C ASP A 145 -22.76 -12.12 -10.83
N ASP A 146 -23.05 -13.14 -10.01
CA ASP A 146 -22.02 -13.88 -9.28
C ASP A 146 -21.19 -14.81 -10.17
N SER A 147 -21.68 -15.15 -11.37
CA SER A 147 -20.94 -15.93 -12.37
C SER A 147 -19.90 -15.11 -13.15
N SER A 148 -19.77 -13.82 -12.82
CA SER A 148 -18.82 -12.91 -13.46
C SER A 148 -17.37 -13.38 -13.31
N ASN A 149 -16.63 -13.37 -14.43
CA ASN A 149 -15.27 -13.91 -14.52
C ASN A 149 -14.17 -12.84 -14.70
N GLY A 150 -14.54 -11.55 -14.68
CA GLY A 150 -13.60 -10.43 -14.87
C GLY A 150 -13.38 -10.01 -16.31
N ASN A 151 -13.99 -10.68 -17.30
CA ASN A 151 -13.96 -10.26 -18.70
C ASN A 151 -15.27 -9.58 -19.07
N GLY A 152 -15.34 -8.26 -18.89
CA GLY A 152 -16.58 -7.50 -18.97
C GLY A 152 -17.40 -7.60 -17.68
N TRP A 153 -18.62 -7.09 -17.75
CA TRP A 153 -19.58 -7.18 -16.65
C TRP A 153 -20.94 -7.67 -17.17
N ASN A 154 -21.63 -8.44 -16.34
CA ASN A 154 -22.97 -8.94 -16.61
C ASN A 154 -23.90 -8.58 -15.47
N MET A 155 -25.10 -8.15 -15.82
CA MET A 155 -26.16 -7.88 -14.87
C MET A 155 -26.69 -9.19 -14.29
N ARG A 156 -26.89 -9.22 -12.97
CA ARG A 156 -27.64 -10.26 -12.28
C ARG A 156 -29.04 -10.35 -12.90
N LYS A 157 -29.48 -11.56 -13.25
CA LYS A 157 -30.81 -11.85 -13.83
C LYS A 157 -31.95 -11.71 -12.81
N SER A 158 -32.04 -10.56 -12.17
CA SER A 158 -33.08 -10.19 -11.22
C SER A 158 -34.36 -9.75 -11.90
N PHE A 159 -35.49 -9.74 -11.18
CA PHE A 159 -36.74 -9.18 -11.70
C PHE A 159 -36.58 -7.70 -12.09
N LEU A 160 -35.73 -6.94 -11.37
CA LEU A 160 -35.42 -5.54 -11.66
C LEU A 160 -34.81 -5.42 -13.05
N TYR A 161 -33.73 -6.15 -13.32
CA TYR A 161 -33.06 -6.13 -14.62
C TYR A 161 -33.93 -6.69 -15.75
N ASN A 162 -34.63 -7.80 -15.50
CA ASN A 162 -35.46 -8.44 -16.52
C ASN A 162 -36.63 -7.55 -16.97
N LYS A 163 -37.19 -6.73 -16.07
CA LYS A 163 -38.32 -5.85 -16.38
C LYS A 163 -37.90 -4.44 -16.76
N VAL A 164 -36.85 -3.91 -16.14
CA VAL A 164 -36.35 -2.54 -16.35
C VAL A 164 -34.82 -2.60 -16.53
N PRO A 165 -34.31 -2.95 -17.73
CA PRO A 165 -32.87 -3.19 -17.94
C PRO A 165 -31.95 -2.03 -17.56
N ASN A 166 -32.42 -0.79 -17.65
CA ASN A 166 -31.69 0.43 -17.30
C ASN A 166 -32.04 1.00 -15.90
N PHE A 167 -32.56 0.17 -14.98
CA PHE A 167 -32.99 0.64 -13.65
C PHE A 167 -31.86 1.32 -12.86
N ILE A 168 -30.59 0.92 -13.07
CA ILE A 168 -29.44 1.54 -12.39
C ILE A 168 -29.25 2.98 -12.85
N ASP A 169 -29.21 3.21 -14.16
CA ASP A 169 -29.08 4.55 -14.72
C ASP A 169 -30.21 5.45 -14.19
N ILE A 170 -31.45 4.94 -14.22
CA ILE A 170 -32.62 5.63 -13.68
C ILE A 170 -32.44 5.94 -12.19
N ALA A 171 -31.97 4.99 -11.40
CA ALA A 171 -31.80 5.16 -9.97
C ALA A 171 -30.77 6.24 -9.62
N PHE A 172 -29.58 6.19 -10.21
CA PHE A 172 -28.54 7.19 -9.97
C PHE A 172 -28.92 8.57 -10.50
N GLN A 173 -29.49 8.66 -11.71
CA GLN A 173 -29.94 9.95 -12.27
C GLN A 173 -31.05 10.58 -11.43
N THR A 174 -32.03 9.78 -10.99
CA THR A 174 -33.09 10.24 -10.08
C THR A 174 -32.49 10.72 -8.76
N ALA A 175 -31.61 9.92 -8.16
CA ALA A 175 -30.98 10.24 -6.88
C ALA A 175 -30.21 11.56 -6.93
N ARG A 176 -29.40 11.78 -7.97
CA ARG A 176 -28.67 13.04 -8.16
C ARG A 176 -29.61 14.23 -8.36
N GLN A 177 -30.70 14.04 -9.13
CA GLN A 177 -31.65 15.12 -9.39
C GLN A 177 -32.37 15.58 -8.11
N VAL A 178 -32.75 14.65 -7.24
CA VAL A 178 -33.54 14.96 -6.04
C VAL A 178 -32.69 15.27 -4.81
N SER A 179 -31.43 14.82 -4.77
CA SER A 179 -30.52 15.04 -3.66
C SER A 179 -29.11 15.38 -4.15
N PRO A 180 -28.89 16.62 -4.66
CA PRO A 180 -27.67 16.96 -5.38
C PRO A 180 -26.38 16.89 -4.57
N LYS A 181 -26.47 16.95 -3.24
CA LYS A 181 -25.31 16.95 -2.32
C LYS A 181 -24.98 15.57 -1.74
N THR A 182 -25.91 14.62 -1.82
CA THR A 182 -25.70 13.27 -1.30
C THR A 182 -24.69 12.53 -2.17
N LYS A 183 -23.77 11.82 -1.54
CA LYS A 183 -22.85 10.90 -2.20
C LYS A 183 -23.55 9.61 -2.56
N LEU A 184 -23.48 9.23 -3.83
CA LEU A 184 -24.23 8.12 -4.42
C LEU A 184 -23.31 6.93 -4.67
N PHE A 185 -23.56 5.83 -3.96
CA PHE A 185 -22.74 4.64 -3.98
C PHE A 185 -23.41 3.47 -4.71
N TYR A 186 -22.60 2.71 -5.45
CA TYR A 186 -22.91 1.32 -5.83
C TYR A 186 -22.25 0.38 -4.83
N ASN A 187 -22.97 -0.59 -4.27
CA ASN A 187 -22.45 -1.51 -3.24
C ASN A 187 -22.63 -2.98 -3.66
N ASP A 188 -21.63 -3.84 -3.44
CA ASP A 188 -21.69 -5.26 -3.84
C ASP A 188 -20.66 -6.14 -3.09
N TYR A 189 -20.94 -7.45 -2.98
CA TYR A 189 -20.05 -8.46 -2.39
C TYR A 189 -19.27 -9.25 -3.45
N ASN A 190 -18.26 -9.99 -2.99
CA ASN A 190 -17.29 -10.68 -3.83
C ASN A 190 -16.51 -9.71 -4.72
N THR A 191 -16.33 -8.47 -4.24
CA THR A 191 -15.69 -7.35 -4.92
C THR A 191 -14.38 -6.91 -4.28
N GLU A 192 -13.76 -7.76 -3.47
CA GLU A 192 -12.62 -7.42 -2.60
C GLU A 192 -11.26 -7.69 -3.27
N GLY A 193 -11.25 -8.15 -4.53
CA GLY A 193 -10.03 -8.37 -5.32
C GLY A 193 -9.56 -9.83 -5.43
N ILE A 194 -10.38 -10.80 -5.01
CA ILE A 194 -10.09 -12.23 -5.14
C ILE A 194 -10.73 -12.81 -6.41
N TRP A 195 -11.94 -12.36 -6.73
CA TRP A 195 -12.83 -13.04 -7.68
C TRP A 195 -12.89 -12.31 -9.01
N GLY A 196 -13.25 -13.04 -10.08
CA GLY A 196 -13.56 -12.43 -11.37
C GLY A 196 -14.63 -11.33 -11.26
N LYS A 197 -15.61 -11.52 -10.36
CA LYS A 197 -16.64 -10.51 -10.06
C LYS A 197 -16.05 -9.16 -9.59
N SER A 198 -14.93 -9.16 -8.86
CA SER A 198 -14.28 -7.92 -8.43
C SER A 198 -13.85 -7.07 -9.64
N GLU A 199 -13.28 -7.71 -10.66
CA GLU A 199 -12.88 -7.03 -11.88
C GLU A 199 -14.09 -6.63 -12.75
N SER A 200 -15.14 -7.45 -12.80
CA SER A 200 -16.38 -7.09 -13.48
C SER A 200 -17.06 -5.88 -12.84
N VAL A 201 -17.11 -5.77 -11.51
CA VAL A 201 -17.67 -4.59 -10.83
C VAL A 201 -16.81 -3.35 -11.08
N TYR A 202 -15.48 -3.48 -11.10
CA TYR A 202 -14.60 -2.38 -11.49
C TYR A 202 -14.92 -1.85 -12.90
N GLN A 203 -15.03 -2.76 -13.88
CA GLN A 203 -15.37 -2.39 -15.26
C GLN A 203 -16.78 -1.81 -15.38
N PHE A 204 -17.73 -2.29 -14.58
CA PHE A 204 -19.08 -1.75 -14.50
C PHE A 204 -19.09 -0.31 -13.97
N VAL A 205 -18.38 -0.03 -12.88
CA VAL A 205 -18.24 1.35 -12.35
C VAL A 205 -17.52 2.25 -13.36
N ALA A 206 -16.48 1.76 -14.03
CA ALA A 206 -15.79 2.49 -15.08
C ALA A 206 -16.74 2.84 -16.26
N ASP A 207 -17.62 1.91 -16.64
CA ASP A 207 -18.65 2.14 -17.67
C ASP A 207 -19.68 3.20 -17.22
N LEU A 208 -20.15 3.15 -15.96
CA LEU A 208 -21.04 4.18 -15.41
C LEU A 208 -20.39 5.57 -15.49
N LYS A 209 -19.12 5.69 -15.09
CA LYS A 209 -18.35 6.95 -15.22
C LYS A 209 -18.23 7.39 -16.67
N LYS A 210 -17.89 6.48 -17.59
CA LYS A 210 -17.76 6.74 -19.03
C LYS A 210 -19.07 7.25 -19.64
N ARG A 211 -20.22 6.73 -19.19
CA ARG A 211 -21.56 7.15 -19.63
C ARG A 211 -22.10 8.37 -18.89
N ASN A 212 -21.31 9.00 -18.01
CA ASN A 212 -21.72 10.14 -17.17
C ASN A 212 -22.92 9.83 -16.26
N ILE A 213 -23.05 8.60 -15.76
CA ILE A 213 -23.98 8.28 -14.67
C ILE A 213 -23.41 8.90 -13.38
N PRO A 214 -24.22 9.60 -12.56
CA PRO A 214 -23.74 10.36 -11.42
C PRO A 214 -23.43 9.47 -10.21
N ILE A 215 -22.39 8.65 -10.32
CA ILE A 215 -21.84 7.83 -9.24
C ILE A 215 -20.65 8.55 -8.59
N ASP A 216 -20.68 8.64 -7.26
CA ASP A 216 -19.61 9.25 -6.48
C ASP A 216 -18.72 8.23 -5.79
N GLY A 217 -19.26 7.05 -5.49
CA GLY A 217 -18.52 6.06 -4.73
C GLY A 217 -18.89 4.61 -5.03
N VAL A 218 -18.03 3.70 -4.55
CA VAL A 218 -18.23 2.26 -4.57
C VAL A 218 -18.07 1.70 -3.15
N GLY A 219 -19.00 0.83 -2.77
CA GLY A 219 -18.98 0.08 -1.54
C GLY A 219 -18.50 -1.35 -1.82
N ILE A 220 -17.46 -1.77 -1.11
CA ILE A 220 -16.94 -3.13 -1.12
C ILE A 220 -17.44 -3.79 0.16
N GLN A 221 -18.42 -4.71 0.07
CA GLN A 221 -19.05 -5.31 1.25
C GLN A 221 -18.01 -5.99 2.14
N TYR A 222 -17.10 -6.78 1.56
CA TYR A 222 -16.01 -7.42 2.30
C TYR A 222 -16.46 -8.50 3.28
N HIS A 223 -17.47 -9.27 2.88
CA HIS A 223 -17.82 -10.54 3.52
C HIS A 223 -16.81 -11.62 3.12
N VAL A 224 -15.84 -11.89 3.99
CA VAL A 224 -14.72 -12.79 3.70
C VAL A 224 -14.56 -13.86 4.77
N SER A 225 -13.64 -14.78 4.54
CA SER A 225 -13.30 -15.81 5.52
C SER A 225 -11.79 -16.02 5.63
N LEU A 226 -11.37 -16.79 6.63
CA LEU A 226 -9.95 -17.14 6.77
C LEU A 226 -9.43 -17.93 5.57
N GLU A 227 -10.26 -18.79 4.98
CA GLU A 227 -9.92 -19.52 3.76
C GLU A 227 -9.99 -18.63 2.52
N ASN A 228 -10.94 -17.68 2.47
CA ASN A 228 -11.24 -16.88 1.30
C ASN A 228 -11.23 -15.38 1.63
N ASN A 229 -10.05 -14.76 1.60
CA ASN A 229 -9.84 -13.31 1.75
C ASN A 229 -8.76 -12.81 0.79
N PRO A 230 -8.78 -11.54 0.37
CA PRO A 230 -7.76 -11.03 -0.52
C PRO A 230 -6.46 -10.83 0.26
N ARG A 231 -5.35 -11.09 -0.42
CA ARG A 231 -4.07 -10.56 0.03
C ARG A 231 -4.13 -9.04 0.05
N PHE A 232 -3.38 -8.44 0.97
CA PHE A 232 -3.30 -6.98 1.12
C PHE A 232 -3.03 -6.24 -0.21
N ASP A 233 -2.10 -6.74 -1.03
CA ASP A 233 -1.75 -6.12 -2.31
C ASP A 233 -2.91 -6.09 -3.31
N LYS A 234 -3.79 -7.10 -3.28
CA LYS A 234 -4.94 -7.20 -4.17
C LYS A 234 -6.03 -6.20 -3.82
N ILE A 235 -6.39 -6.09 -2.55
CA ILE A 235 -7.36 -5.09 -2.11
C ILE A 235 -6.79 -3.67 -2.26
N ASN A 236 -5.52 -3.46 -1.91
CA ASN A 236 -4.88 -2.14 -2.05
C ASN A 236 -4.81 -1.68 -3.53
N ASP A 237 -4.45 -2.58 -4.45
CA ASP A 237 -4.49 -2.27 -5.89
C ASP A 237 -5.91 -1.94 -6.35
N LEU A 238 -6.90 -2.75 -5.98
CA LEU A 238 -8.29 -2.54 -6.37
C LEU A 238 -8.81 -1.17 -5.91
N ILE A 239 -8.59 -0.81 -4.64
CA ILE A 239 -8.97 0.50 -4.10
C ILE A 239 -8.23 1.61 -4.85
N SER A 240 -6.93 1.46 -5.11
CA SER A 240 -6.14 2.43 -5.89
C SER A 240 -6.71 2.64 -7.30
N ARG A 241 -7.17 1.58 -7.97
CA ARG A 241 -7.81 1.66 -9.28
C ARG A 241 -9.15 2.39 -9.23
N TYR A 242 -9.95 2.20 -8.19
CA TYR A 242 -11.16 3.02 -7.97
C TYR A 242 -10.83 4.49 -7.73
N CYS A 243 -9.77 4.79 -6.96
CA CYS A 243 -9.32 6.17 -6.79
C CYS A 243 -8.98 6.84 -8.14
N LYS A 244 -8.31 6.10 -9.05
CA LYS A 244 -7.99 6.59 -10.41
C LYS A 244 -9.24 6.82 -11.28
N LEU A 245 -10.34 6.10 -11.03
CA LEU A 245 -11.63 6.37 -11.68
C LEU A 245 -12.34 7.63 -11.13
N GLY A 246 -11.81 8.23 -10.07
CA GLY A 246 -12.41 9.40 -9.42
C GLY A 246 -13.72 9.03 -8.73
N VAL A 247 -13.75 7.89 -8.04
CA VAL A 247 -14.82 7.50 -7.12
C VAL A 247 -14.25 7.29 -5.72
N GLU A 248 -15.05 7.63 -4.71
CA GLU A 248 -14.81 7.34 -3.30
C GLU A 248 -15.00 5.84 -3.03
N VAL A 249 -14.29 5.28 -2.05
CA VAL A 249 -14.40 3.86 -1.70
C VAL A 249 -14.76 3.73 -0.22
N HIS A 250 -15.75 2.91 0.10
CA HIS A 250 -15.98 2.45 1.48
C HIS A 250 -15.81 0.93 1.52
N ILE A 251 -15.15 0.42 2.57
CA ILE A 251 -15.41 -0.96 3.02
C ILE A 251 -16.69 -0.90 3.85
N THR A 252 -17.71 -1.67 3.46
CA THR A 252 -19.08 -1.33 3.83
C THR A 252 -19.78 -2.33 4.73
N GLU A 253 -19.39 -3.60 4.73
CA GLU A 253 -20.11 -4.68 5.43
C GLU A 253 -19.14 -5.73 5.98
N MET A 254 -17.98 -5.31 6.48
CA MET A 254 -16.90 -6.24 6.75
C MET A 254 -17.25 -7.20 7.91
N ASP A 255 -17.08 -8.48 7.63
CA ASP A 255 -16.98 -9.56 8.60
C ASP A 255 -16.00 -10.62 8.09
N VAL A 256 -15.39 -11.38 9.01
CA VAL A 256 -14.38 -12.39 8.67
C VAL A 256 -14.76 -13.71 9.32
N SER A 257 -15.38 -14.63 8.59
CA SER A 257 -15.71 -15.97 9.08
C SER A 257 -14.44 -16.77 9.43
N CYS A 258 -14.42 -17.46 10.57
CA CYS A 258 -13.39 -18.49 10.88
C CYS A 258 -13.65 -19.85 10.21
N ASP A 259 -14.62 -19.90 9.29
CA ASP A 259 -15.02 -21.09 8.52
C ASP A 259 -15.35 -22.28 9.42
N LYS A 260 -14.51 -23.32 9.37
CA LYS A 260 -14.64 -24.55 10.16
C LYS A 260 -13.63 -24.63 11.31
N ASN A 261 -12.68 -23.69 11.39
CA ASN A 261 -11.54 -23.73 12.30
C ASN A 261 -11.69 -22.76 13.48
N CYS A 262 -12.92 -22.47 13.89
CA CYS A 262 -13.27 -21.51 14.95
C CYS A 262 -12.80 -21.88 16.37
N TRP A 263 -12.28 -23.11 16.54
CA TRP A 263 -11.72 -23.65 17.77
C TRP A 263 -10.20 -23.47 17.88
N ALA A 264 -9.53 -23.07 16.80
CA ALA A 264 -8.09 -22.82 16.82
C ALA A 264 -7.75 -21.68 17.78
N SER A 265 -6.66 -21.81 18.54
CA SER A 265 -6.29 -20.86 19.59
C SER A 265 -5.85 -19.49 19.06
N ASP A 266 -5.44 -19.43 17.79
CA ASP A 266 -4.96 -18.23 17.10
C ASP A 266 -6.01 -17.63 16.15
N VAL A 267 -7.24 -18.17 16.12
CA VAL A 267 -8.29 -17.76 15.16
C VAL A 267 -8.56 -16.25 15.17
N GLU A 268 -8.60 -15.62 16.34
CA GLU A 268 -8.85 -14.19 16.45
C GLU A 268 -7.68 -13.35 15.92
N GLN A 269 -6.45 -13.85 16.03
CA GLN A 269 -5.26 -13.18 15.49
C GLN A 269 -5.27 -13.25 13.97
N GLN A 270 -5.66 -14.41 13.40
CA GLN A 270 -5.81 -14.58 11.96
C GLN A 270 -6.91 -13.67 11.40
N GLN A 271 -8.09 -13.63 12.03
CA GLN A 271 -9.16 -12.72 11.63
C GLN A 271 -8.72 -11.25 11.77
N GLY A 272 -7.97 -10.93 12.84
CA GLY A 272 -7.41 -9.59 13.06
C GLY A 272 -6.46 -9.16 11.94
N LYS A 273 -5.69 -10.09 11.38
CA LYS A 273 -4.85 -9.83 10.19
C LYS A 273 -5.70 -9.47 8.97
N VAL A 274 -6.83 -10.15 8.75
CA VAL A 274 -7.72 -9.84 7.63
C VAL A 274 -8.37 -8.47 7.79
N PHE A 275 -8.87 -8.14 9.00
CA PHE A 275 -9.37 -6.80 9.33
C PHE A 275 -8.33 -5.70 9.09
N THR A 276 -7.10 -5.90 9.57
CA THR A 276 -6.03 -4.92 9.41
C THR A 276 -5.54 -4.79 7.97
N ASN A 277 -5.51 -5.86 7.17
CA ASN A 277 -5.23 -5.76 5.74
C ASN A 277 -6.23 -4.87 5.00
N ALA A 278 -7.52 -5.08 5.25
CA ALA A 278 -8.59 -4.29 4.63
C ALA A 278 -8.52 -2.81 5.07
N LEU A 279 -8.37 -2.57 6.37
CA LEU A 279 -8.26 -1.21 6.90
C LEU A 279 -6.99 -0.52 6.40
N GLN A 280 -5.83 -1.18 6.42
CA GLN A 280 -4.58 -0.62 5.90
C GLN A 280 -4.72 -0.26 4.42
N ALA A 281 -5.38 -1.09 3.61
CA ALA A 281 -5.59 -0.81 2.20
C ALA A 281 -6.44 0.44 2.00
N CYS A 282 -7.45 0.65 2.84
CA CYS A 282 -8.20 1.91 2.87
C CYS A 282 -7.36 3.10 3.31
N LEU A 283 -6.62 2.98 4.41
CA LEU A 283 -5.78 4.07 4.94
C LEU A 283 -4.65 4.47 3.96
N ASN A 284 -4.21 3.55 3.11
CA ASN A 284 -3.20 3.80 2.07
C ASN A 284 -3.74 4.54 0.85
N ASN A 285 -5.06 4.61 0.68
CA ASN A 285 -5.70 5.19 -0.48
C ASN A 285 -6.66 6.28 -0.03
N SER A 286 -6.30 7.54 -0.23
CA SER A 286 -7.07 8.69 0.29
C SER A 286 -8.51 8.79 -0.23
N CYS A 287 -8.85 8.11 -1.33
CA CYS A 287 -10.23 8.02 -1.79
C CYS A 287 -11.06 7.02 -0.97
N CYS A 288 -10.44 6.12 -0.20
CA CYS A 288 -11.15 5.31 0.78
C CYS A 288 -11.34 6.12 2.06
N THR A 289 -12.60 6.35 2.42
CA THR A 289 -12.98 7.27 3.51
C THR A 289 -13.84 6.61 4.58
N GLY A 290 -14.25 5.35 4.36
CA GLY A 290 -15.10 4.60 5.28
C GLY A 290 -14.73 3.13 5.40
N PHE A 291 -14.83 2.63 6.62
CA PHE A 291 -14.63 1.22 6.99
C PHE A 291 -15.69 0.81 8.00
N LEU A 292 -16.58 -0.09 7.58
CA LEU A 292 -17.75 -0.47 8.34
C LEU A 292 -17.79 -1.98 8.57
N VAL A 293 -18.02 -2.37 9.82
CA VAL A 293 -18.15 -3.77 10.26
C VAL A 293 -19.62 -4.18 10.31
N TRP A 294 -20.00 -5.34 9.80
CA TRP A 294 -21.42 -5.74 9.70
C TRP A 294 -21.99 -6.36 10.98
N GLY A 295 -21.93 -5.59 12.06
CA GLY A 295 -22.51 -5.91 13.37
C GLY A 295 -21.67 -5.37 14.53
N ILE A 296 -22.18 -5.53 15.75
CA ILE A 296 -21.47 -5.12 16.97
C ILE A 296 -20.83 -6.33 17.64
N GLY A 297 -21.61 -7.21 18.28
CA GLY A 297 -21.12 -8.43 18.92
C GLY A 297 -21.37 -9.66 18.07
N ASP A 298 -20.53 -10.69 18.21
CA ASP A 298 -20.61 -11.91 17.39
C ASP A 298 -22.02 -12.53 17.33
N ASN A 299 -22.79 -12.50 18.41
CA ASN A 299 -24.17 -13.03 18.45
C ASN A 299 -25.18 -12.23 17.61
N ASP A 300 -24.83 -11.00 17.21
CA ASP A 300 -25.66 -10.15 16.36
C ASP A 300 -25.37 -10.41 14.86
N SER A 301 -24.33 -11.19 14.54
CA SER A 301 -23.86 -11.38 13.16
C SER A 301 -24.78 -12.27 12.34
N TRP A 302 -25.07 -11.85 11.11
CA TRP A 302 -25.86 -12.62 10.14
C TRP A 302 -25.21 -13.94 9.70
N ILE A 303 -23.88 -14.06 9.78
CA ILE A 303 -23.15 -15.31 9.50
C ILE A 303 -23.13 -16.29 10.68
N GLY A 304 -23.69 -15.89 11.83
CA GLY A 304 -23.74 -16.68 13.06
C GLY A 304 -22.61 -16.37 14.05
N GLY A 305 -22.94 -16.33 15.35
CA GLY A 305 -21.97 -15.99 16.40
C GLY A 305 -20.88 -17.03 16.62
N ASP A 306 -21.09 -18.28 16.19
CA ASP A 306 -20.06 -19.32 16.18
C ASP A 306 -18.90 -19.00 15.22
N LYS A 307 -19.13 -18.13 14.23
CA LYS A 307 -18.12 -17.68 13.27
C LYS A 307 -17.18 -16.62 13.81
N LYS A 308 -17.46 -16.08 15.00
CA LYS A 308 -16.60 -15.11 15.67
C LYS A 308 -16.15 -13.97 14.73
N GLY A 309 -17.03 -13.54 13.82
CA GLY A 309 -16.63 -12.76 12.65
C GLY A 309 -16.46 -11.26 12.90
N LEU A 310 -16.83 -10.77 14.09
CA LEU A 310 -16.89 -9.36 14.41
C LEU A 310 -15.81 -8.93 15.42
N LEU A 311 -15.74 -7.64 15.72
CA LEU A 311 -14.74 -7.06 16.60
C LEU A 311 -15.02 -7.28 18.10
N PHE A 312 -16.28 -7.53 18.47
CA PHE A 312 -16.69 -7.82 19.84
C PHE A 312 -17.25 -9.22 19.97
N ASN A 313 -17.02 -9.85 21.13
CA ASN A 313 -17.57 -11.17 21.41
C ASN A 313 -19.05 -11.11 21.79
N SER A 314 -19.66 -12.26 22.08
CA SER A 314 -21.05 -12.41 22.50
C SER A 314 -21.44 -11.60 23.75
N ASN A 315 -20.47 -11.15 24.56
CA ASN A 315 -20.68 -10.31 25.75
C ASN A 315 -20.30 -8.84 25.51
N TYR A 316 -20.11 -8.44 24.23
CA TYR A 316 -19.71 -7.10 23.82
C TYR A 316 -18.38 -6.63 24.40
N GLN A 317 -17.48 -7.57 24.71
CA GLN A 317 -16.10 -7.25 25.07
C GLN A 317 -15.22 -7.29 23.80
N PRO A 318 -14.24 -6.38 23.68
CA PRO A 318 -13.36 -6.32 22.51
C PRO A 318 -12.54 -7.61 22.39
N LYS A 319 -12.38 -8.08 21.16
CA LYS A 319 -11.57 -9.28 20.83
C LYS A 319 -10.21 -8.90 20.28
N SER A 320 -9.37 -9.89 19.96
CA SER A 320 -8.03 -9.63 19.40
C SER A 320 -8.09 -8.86 18.07
N GLN A 321 -9.13 -9.05 17.27
CA GLN A 321 -9.41 -8.30 16.03
C GLN A 321 -9.59 -6.80 16.31
N TYR A 322 -10.34 -6.44 17.35
CA TYR A 322 -10.54 -5.05 17.78
C TYR A 322 -9.19 -4.40 18.12
N THR A 323 -8.39 -5.09 18.94
CA THR A 323 -7.08 -4.60 19.35
C THR A 323 -6.14 -4.41 18.16
N ALA A 324 -6.18 -5.31 17.17
CA ALA A 324 -5.39 -5.19 15.95
C ALA A 324 -5.79 -3.93 15.14
N VAL A 325 -7.10 -3.72 14.93
CA VAL A 325 -7.65 -2.52 14.27
C VAL A 325 -7.26 -1.24 15.02
N LEU A 326 -7.42 -1.23 16.35
CA LEU A 326 -7.04 -0.09 17.19
C LEU A 326 -5.54 0.26 17.07
N ASN A 327 -4.67 -0.76 17.12
CA ASN A 327 -3.23 -0.56 17.03
C ASN A 327 -2.81 0.01 15.67
N LEU A 328 -3.47 -0.42 14.59
CA LEU A 328 -3.26 0.13 13.26
C LEU A 328 -3.69 1.61 13.17
N LEU A 329 -4.85 1.97 13.73
CA LEU A 329 -5.29 3.37 13.77
C LEU A 329 -4.32 4.25 14.56
N LYS A 330 -3.77 3.75 15.67
CA LYS A 330 -2.77 4.44 16.49
C LYS A 330 -1.45 4.69 15.75
N SER A 331 -0.95 3.69 15.03
CA SER A 331 0.33 3.79 14.31
C SER A 331 0.22 4.64 13.04
N THR A 332 -0.99 4.83 12.51
CA THR A 332 -1.24 5.64 11.31
C THR A 332 -1.11 7.13 11.64
N THR A 333 -0.15 7.82 11.02
CA THR A 333 0.04 9.27 11.22
C THR A 333 -1.11 10.08 10.61
N ALA A 334 -1.36 11.29 11.13
CA ALA A 334 -2.48 12.13 10.66
C ALA A 334 -2.39 12.54 9.18
N ALA A 335 -1.20 12.45 8.57
CA ALA A 335 -0.95 12.87 7.20
C ALA A 335 -1.60 11.97 6.13
N SER A 336 -1.94 10.71 6.44
CA SER A 336 -2.66 9.81 5.50
C SER A 336 -4.19 9.88 5.62
N LEU A 337 -4.72 10.69 6.55
CA LEU A 337 -6.13 10.70 6.93
C LEU A 337 -6.83 12.04 6.70
N GLY A 338 -6.16 13.00 6.05
CA GLY A 338 -6.69 14.34 5.79
C GLY A 338 -7.24 14.52 4.37
N ASN A 339 -8.58 14.50 4.24
CA ASN A 339 -9.40 15.66 3.86
C ASN A 339 -10.60 15.28 2.95
N GLY A 340 -11.74 14.96 3.57
CA GLY A 340 -13.04 14.97 2.92
C GLY A 340 -13.81 16.23 3.29
N GLY A 341 -13.77 17.27 2.44
CA GLY A 341 -14.73 18.38 2.49
C GLY A 341 -14.18 19.76 2.11
N GLY A 342 -14.67 20.30 0.98
CA GLY A 342 -14.76 21.76 0.74
C GLY A 342 -13.78 22.35 -0.29
N ASN A 343 -14.29 22.60 -1.50
CA ASN A 343 -13.65 23.40 -2.54
C ASN A 343 -13.55 24.90 -2.16
N THR A 344 -12.38 25.53 -2.30
CA THR A 344 -12.15 26.84 -2.97
C THR A 344 -10.65 27.08 -3.11
N GLY A 345 -10.20 27.51 -4.30
CA GLY A 345 -8.78 27.62 -4.64
C GLY A 345 -8.07 28.88 -4.11
N ASN A 346 -6.75 28.78 -3.93
CA ASN A 346 -5.75 29.75 -4.42
C ASN A 346 -4.33 29.15 -4.26
N GLY A 347 -3.42 29.51 -5.17
CA GLY A 347 -2.06 28.97 -5.23
C GLY A 347 -1.13 29.39 -4.08
N GLY A 348 -0.18 28.52 -3.76
CA GLY A 348 0.90 28.78 -2.80
C GLY A 348 1.86 27.59 -2.68
N ASN A 349 3.08 27.78 -3.20
CA ASN A 349 4.18 26.82 -3.28
C ASN A 349 4.78 26.52 -1.89
N GLY A 350 5.08 25.25 -1.59
CA GLY A 350 5.75 24.85 -0.34
C GLY A 350 5.91 23.32 -0.23
N GLY A 351 7.02 22.80 -0.74
CA GLY A 351 7.33 21.37 -0.78
C GLY A 351 7.74 20.79 0.59
N SER A 352 7.27 19.57 0.84
CA SER A 352 7.87 18.62 1.78
C SER A 352 7.57 17.20 1.27
N THR A 353 8.61 16.53 0.80
CA THR A 353 8.57 15.24 0.11
C THR A 353 8.69 14.08 1.11
N THR A 354 7.58 13.39 1.37
CA THR A 354 7.58 12.00 1.85
C THR A 354 7.48 11.07 0.64
N PRO A 355 8.16 9.91 0.61
CA PRO A 355 8.25 9.10 -0.60
C PRO A 355 6.91 8.42 -0.89
N GLN A 356 6.14 9.07 -1.76
CA GLN A 356 5.27 8.43 -2.73
C GLN A 356 6.14 7.45 -3.54
N GLN A 357 5.69 6.22 -3.79
CA GLN A 357 6.34 5.37 -4.78
C GLN A 357 5.33 4.81 -5.79
N PRO A 358 5.79 4.62 -7.04
CA PRO A 358 5.02 4.75 -8.26
C PRO A 358 4.43 3.42 -8.70
N SER A 359 3.51 3.46 -9.65
CA SER A 359 2.95 2.32 -10.38
C SER A 359 3.95 1.58 -11.29
N GLU A 360 5.24 1.54 -10.93
CA GLU A 360 6.29 0.91 -11.73
C GLU A 360 6.86 -0.32 -11.03
N ASP A 361 6.92 -1.41 -11.79
CA ASP A 361 7.65 -2.64 -11.50
C ASP A 361 9.00 -2.36 -10.83
N ILE A 362 9.20 -2.84 -9.61
CA ILE A 362 10.40 -2.59 -8.80
C ILE A 362 11.68 -3.07 -9.49
N THR A 363 11.57 -4.06 -10.39
CA THR A 363 12.71 -4.56 -11.18
C THR A 363 13.26 -3.50 -12.14
N LYS A 364 12.47 -2.49 -12.53
CA LYS A 364 12.96 -1.34 -13.31
C LYS A 364 13.96 -0.47 -12.55
N LYS A 365 13.94 -0.54 -11.22
CA LYS A 365 14.87 0.17 -10.34
C LYS A 365 16.02 -0.72 -9.85
N ALA A 366 16.05 -1.96 -10.31
CA ALA A 366 17.06 -2.94 -9.91
C ALA A 366 18.45 -2.51 -10.39
N VAL A 367 19.42 -2.60 -9.49
CA VAL A 367 20.82 -2.63 -9.84
C VAL A 367 21.20 -4.04 -10.25
N LYS A 368 21.83 -4.15 -11.42
CA LYS A 368 22.33 -5.42 -11.92
C LYS A 368 23.80 -5.57 -11.57
N LEU A 369 24.11 -6.50 -10.67
CA LEU A 369 25.46 -7.00 -10.44
C LEU A 369 25.72 -8.23 -11.32
N ASP A 370 26.98 -8.49 -11.68
CA ASP A 370 27.33 -9.68 -12.45
C ASP A 370 26.98 -10.96 -11.68
N ASN A 371 26.57 -12.01 -12.39
CA ASN A 371 26.49 -13.34 -11.81
C ASN A 371 27.87 -13.76 -11.28
N GLY A 372 27.91 -14.35 -10.09
CA GLY A 372 29.18 -14.72 -9.45
C GLY A 372 29.07 -14.94 -7.95
N ASN A 373 30.20 -15.24 -7.34
CA ASN A 373 30.32 -15.39 -5.89
C ASN A 373 30.60 -14.03 -5.25
N TYR A 374 29.92 -13.72 -4.15
CA TYR A 374 30.11 -12.48 -3.40
C TYR A 374 30.20 -12.76 -1.90
N TYR A 375 30.95 -11.92 -1.20
CA TYR A 375 30.76 -11.70 0.23
C TYR A 375 29.81 -10.52 0.42
N ILE A 376 28.81 -10.66 1.28
CA ILE A 376 27.80 -9.61 1.51
C ILE A 376 28.02 -9.04 2.91
N LYS A 377 28.41 -7.77 3.00
CA LYS A 377 28.83 -7.14 4.25
C LYS A 377 27.88 -6.02 4.66
N ASN A 378 27.48 -5.97 5.92
CA ASN A 378 26.81 -4.80 6.46
C ASN A 378 27.86 -3.78 6.94
N PRO A 379 27.91 -2.56 6.37
CA PRO A 379 28.97 -1.58 6.66
C PRO A 379 28.90 -1.06 8.10
N ASN A 380 27.70 -0.98 8.69
CA ASN A 380 27.52 -0.49 10.06
C ASN A 380 28.11 -1.43 11.12
N SER A 381 27.90 -2.73 10.96
CA SER A 381 28.43 -3.74 11.89
C SER A 381 29.84 -4.22 11.55
N GLY A 382 30.31 -3.96 10.32
CA GLY A 382 31.54 -4.48 9.75
C GLY A 382 31.52 -6.00 9.51
N LYS A 383 30.35 -6.65 9.62
CA LYS A 383 30.20 -8.11 9.59
C LYS A 383 29.50 -8.58 8.32
N TYR A 384 29.67 -9.86 8.03
CA TYR A 384 29.20 -10.52 6.82
C TYR A 384 27.93 -11.33 7.05
N LEU A 385 27.03 -11.30 6.07
CA LEU A 385 25.88 -12.17 5.96
C LEU A 385 26.35 -13.62 5.87
N ARG A 386 25.86 -14.48 6.76
CA ARG A 386 26.27 -15.89 6.83
C ARG A 386 25.18 -16.74 7.46
N VAL A 387 25.37 -18.05 7.37
CA VAL A 387 24.58 -19.06 8.07
C VAL A 387 25.53 -20.01 8.81
N GLY A 388 25.10 -20.52 9.96
CA GLY A 388 25.96 -21.35 10.82
C GLY A 388 26.21 -22.78 10.30
N LYS A 389 25.22 -23.38 9.63
CA LYS A 389 25.29 -24.76 9.12
C LYS A 389 24.32 -24.95 7.93
N ALA A 390 24.56 -25.99 7.14
CA ALA A 390 23.65 -26.42 6.07
C ALA A 390 22.34 -26.99 6.65
N GLY A 391 21.21 -26.70 5.99
CA GLY A 391 19.91 -27.27 6.31
C GLY A 391 18.77 -26.28 6.10
N ASN A 392 17.55 -26.80 5.97
CA ASN A 392 16.35 -25.96 5.88
C ASN A 392 16.10 -25.19 7.18
N SER A 393 15.58 -23.98 7.02
CA SER A 393 15.20 -23.08 8.12
C SER A 393 16.33 -22.70 9.06
N GLN A 394 17.58 -22.72 8.59
CA GLN A 394 18.69 -22.16 9.36
C GLN A 394 18.70 -20.64 9.20
N ASN A 395 18.73 -19.92 10.32
CA ASN A 395 18.72 -18.47 10.31
C ASN A 395 19.94 -17.91 9.59
N VAL A 396 19.69 -16.89 8.78
CA VAL A 396 20.73 -16.01 8.27
C VAL A 396 21.04 -14.98 9.34
N VAL A 397 22.32 -14.81 9.63
CA VAL A 397 22.84 -13.93 10.68
C VAL A 397 24.01 -13.12 10.13
N ILE A 398 24.49 -12.14 10.89
CA ILE A 398 25.79 -11.50 10.62
C ILE A 398 26.93 -12.09 11.46
N GLY A 399 28.14 -12.17 10.90
CA GLY A 399 29.34 -12.53 11.67
C GLY A 399 30.66 -12.13 11.02
N SER A 400 31.76 -12.23 11.75
CA SER A 400 33.09 -11.75 11.30
C SER A 400 33.68 -12.60 10.18
N SER A 401 33.33 -13.88 10.09
CA SER A 401 33.76 -14.75 8.97
C SER A 401 32.86 -14.52 7.76
N ALA A 402 33.46 -14.16 6.64
CA ALA A 402 32.74 -13.99 5.38
C ALA A 402 32.34 -15.35 4.79
N GLN A 403 31.08 -15.46 4.35
CA GLN A 403 30.54 -16.62 3.65
C GLN A 403 30.27 -16.24 2.20
N LYS A 404 30.57 -17.13 1.25
CA LYS A 404 30.25 -16.90 -0.15
C LYS A 404 28.75 -17.09 -0.41
N TRP A 405 28.18 -16.18 -1.18
CA TRP A 405 26.84 -16.25 -1.74
C TRP A 405 26.93 -16.14 -3.26
N LYS A 406 26.42 -17.15 -3.97
CA LYS A 406 26.35 -17.13 -5.42
C LYS A 406 25.12 -16.34 -5.86
N LEU A 407 25.35 -15.16 -6.40
CA LEU A 407 24.33 -14.31 -7.01
C LEU A 407 24.02 -14.79 -8.42
N THR A 408 22.73 -15.00 -8.72
CA THR A 408 22.25 -15.31 -10.06
C THR A 408 21.08 -14.39 -10.42
N ASN A 409 21.24 -13.58 -11.46
CA ASN A 409 20.17 -12.82 -12.07
C ASN A 409 19.19 -13.77 -12.78
N THR A 410 17.89 -13.55 -12.58
CA THR A 410 16.81 -14.32 -13.18
C THR A 410 16.18 -13.55 -14.35
N ASP A 411 15.52 -14.27 -15.26
CA ASP A 411 14.92 -13.67 -16.46
C ASP A 411 13.75 -12.72 -16.13
N ASP A 412 13.12 -12.88 -14.95
CA ASP A 412 12.06 -12.02 -14.45
C ASP A 412 12.56 -10.75 -13.72
N GLY A 413 13.86 -10.41 -13.84
CA GLY A 413 14.42 -9.15 -13.33
C GLY A 413 14.78 -9.15 -11.84
N TYR A 414 14.84 -10.33 -11.20
CA TYR A 414 15.24 -10.52 -9.81
C TYR A 414 16.64 -11.17 -9.73
N ILE A 415 17.12 -11.34 -8.50
CA ILE A 415 18.29 -12.17 -8.19
C ILE A 415 17.91 -13.28 -7.21
N THR A 416 18.68 -14.37 -7.21
CA THR A 416 18.72 -15.37 -6.14
C THR A 416 20.12 -15.40 -5.52
N LEU A 417 20.20 -15.81 -4.26
CA LEU A 417 21.45 -15.88 -3.48
C LEU A 417 21.60 -17.30 -2.90
N VAL A 418 22.46 -18.11 -3.52
CA VAL A 418 22.72 -19.50 -3.10
C VAL A 418 23.90 -19.53 -2.13
N SER A 419 23.74 -20.22 -1.01
CA SER A 419 24.77 -20.42 0.01
C SER A 419 25.90 -21.34 -0.48
N GLU A 420 27.15 -21.10 -0.05
CA GLU A 420 28.24 -22.04 -0.31
C GLU A 420 28.11 -23.40 0.42
N LEU A 421 27.15 -23.51 1.35
CA LEU A 421 26.91 -24.72 2.14
C LEU A 421 26.08 -25.79 1.40
N GLY A 422 25.75 -25.58 0.13
CA GLY A 422 25.00 -26.53 -0.70
C GLY A 422 23.91 -25.84 -1.53
N ASN A 423 22.93 -26.61 -1.99
CA ASN A 423 21.84 -26.09 -2.82
C ASN A 423 20.73 -25.41 -1.99
N TYR A 424 21.12 -24.46 -1.13
CA TYR A 424 20.20 -23.69 -0.29
C TYR A 424 20.24 -22.22 -0.68
N MET A 425 19.08 -21.60 -0.89
CA MET A 425 18.95 -20.17 -1.17
C MET A 425 18.56 -19.39 0.08
N ILE A 426 18.94 -18.12 0.14
CA ILE A 426 18.29 -17.17 1.07
C ILE A 426 16.78 -17.21 0.78
N ASP A 427 16.00 -17.35 1.84
CA ASP A 427 14.55 -17.56 1.82
C ASP A 427 13.92 -16.68 2.91
N VAL A 428 12.88 -15.94 2.54
CA VAL A 428 12.01 -15.28 3.52
C VAL A 428 11.05 -16.31 4.08
N ALA A 429 11.13 -16.59 5.38
CA ALA A 429 10.39 -17.68 6.00
C ALA A 429 8.88 -17.62 5.67
N ASN A 430 8.37 -18.75 5.19
CA ASN A 430 6.97 -18.94 4.75
C ASN A 430 6.56 -18.03 3.58
N GLY A 431 7.50 -17.40 2.86
CA GLY A 431 7.21 -16.39 1.85
C GLY A 431 6.44 -15.19 2.40
N SER A 432 6.55 -14.93 3.71
CA SER A 432 5.81 -13.85 4.35
C SER A 432 6.23 -12.50 3.80
N GLY A 433 5.27 -11.64 3.51
CA GLY A 433 5.52 -10.26 3.12
C GLY A 433 5.68 -9.29 4.29
N GLU A 434 5.56 -9.73 5.54
CA GLU A 434 5.47 -8.86 6.73
C GLU A 434 6.82 -8.48 7.36
N ASN A 435 6.84 -7.39 8.14
CA ASN A 435 7.95 -7.11 9.06
C ASN A 435 8.14 -8.27 10.05
N ASN A 436 9.39 -8.51 10.45
CA ASN A 436 9.81 -9.64 11.30
C ASN A 436 9.77 -11.01 10.63
N ALA A 437 9.42 -11.13 9.34
CA ALA A 437 9.62 -12.40 8.66
C ALA A 437 11.11 -12.75 8.70
N ASN A 438 11.43 -13.89 9.30
CA ASN A 438 12.80 -14.34 9.45
C ASN A 438 13.44 -14.58 8.08
N VAL A 439 14.70 -14.19 7.92
CA VAL A 439 15.48 -14.55 6.75
C VAL A 439 16.28 -15.80 7.12
N GLN A 440 16.03 -16.87 6.38
CA GLN A 440 16.61 -18.19 6.60
C GLN A 440 17.26 -18.68 5.30
N ILE A 441 17.90 -19.84 5.35
CA ILE A 441 18.16 -20.62 4.14
C ILE A 441 17.15 -21.76 4.01
N TYR A 442 16.78 -22.09 2.78
CA TYR A 442 15.92 -23.21 2.45
C TYR A 442 16.37 -23.84 1.14
N ASP A 443 16.01 -25.11 0.90
CA ASP A 443 16.30 -25.82 -0.35
C ASP A 443 15.93 -24.94 -1.54
N ALA A 444 16.81 -24.86 -2.53
CA ALA A 444 16.56 -24.05 -3.70
C ALA A 444 15.36 -24.59 -4.49
N TYR A 445 14.27 -23.82 -4.53
CA TYR A 445 13.08 -24.11 -5.34
C TYR A 445 12.71 -22.94 -6.28
N GLY A 446 13.38 -21.79 -6.15
CA GLY A 446 13.29 -20.66 -7.09
C GLY A 446 11.97 -19.88 -7.02
N GLY A 447 11.17 -20.07 -5.97
CA GLY A 447 9.94 -19.31 -5.77
C GLY A 447 10.18 -17.90 -5.22
N ASP A 448 9.09 -17.14 -5.06
CA ASP A 448 9.18 -15.71 -4.75
C ASP A 448 9.80 -15.40 -3.39
N ALA A 449 9.75 -16.32 -2.42
CA ALA A 449 10.44 -16.14 -1.14
C ALA A 449 11.97 -16.15 -1.26
N GLN A 450 12.51 -16.68 -2.36
CA GLN A 450 13.94 -16.83 -2.63
C GLN A 450 14.47 -15.81 -3.65
N LYS A 451 13.64 -14.83 -4.03
CA LYS A 451 13.95 -13.81 -5.03
C LYS A 451 14.04 -12.43 -4.40
N PHE A 452 15.01 -11.65 -4.87
CA PHE A 452 15.34 -10.34 -4.33
C PHE A 452 15.66 -9.34 -5.44
N VAL A 453 15.60 -8.04 -5.12
CA VAL A 453 16.06 -6.95 -5.98
C VAL A 453 17.09 -6.13 -5.22
N LEU A 454 18.20 -5.77 -5.87
CA LEU A 454 19.17 -4.83 -5.31
C LEU A 454 18.76 -3.42 -5.71
N LEU A 455 18.63 -2.52 -4.74
CA LEU A 455 18.35 -1.11 -5.00
C LEU A 455 19.52 -0.26 -4.51
N LYS A 456 19.90 0.77 -5.28
CA LYS A 456 20.86 1.78 -4.81
C LYS A 456 20.29 2.48 -3.59
N THR A 457 21.16 2.85 -2.66
CA THR A 457 20.79 3.67 -1.49
C THR A 457 21.33 5.09 -1.64
N SER A 458 20.98 5.96 -0.70
CA SER A 458 21.60 7.27 -0.53
C SER A 458 23.11 7.23 -0.21
N GLN A 459 23.66 6.09 0.20
CA GLN A 459 25.10 5.91 0.47
C GLN A 459 25.80 5.22 -0.70
N SER A 460 26.86 5.86 -1.23
CA SER A 460 27.65 5.33 -2.33
C SER A 460 28.15 3.91 -2.05
N ASN A 461 28.11 3.04 -3.06
CA ASN A 461 28.54 1.64 -3.02
C ASN A 461 27.85 0.75 -1.98
N THR A 462 26.65 1.12 -1.53
CA THR A 462 25.80 0.26 -0.71
C THR A 462 24.46 0.01 -1.39
N TYR A 463 23.85 -1.14 -1.05
CA TYR A 463 22.57 -1.59 -1.56
C TYR A 463 21.64 -1.92 -0.39
N VAL A 464 20.34 -1.80 -0.64
CA VAL A 464 19.35 -2.59 0.11
C VAL A 464 18.97 -3.83 -0.70
N ILE A 465 18.76 -4.95 -0.02
CA ILE A 465 18.33 -6.21 -0.64
C ILE A 465 16.83 -6.32 -0.43
N ALA A 466 16.05 -5.83 -1.40
CA ALA A 466 14.59 -5.80 -1.33
C ALA A 466 13.99 -7.18 -1.62
N THR A 467 13.00 -7.61 -0.85
CA THR A 467 12.45 -8.97 -0.94
C THR A 467 11.30 -9.03 -1.94
N LYS A 468 11.29 -10.03 -2.84
CA LYS A 468 10.14 -10.26 -3.73
C LYS A 468 8.91 -10.69 -2.94
N ALA A 469 9.09 -11.41 -1.83
CA ALA A 469 8.02 -11.76 -0.88
C ALA A 469 7.22 -10.54 -0.38
N SER A 470 7.85 -9.35 -0.34
CA SER A 470 7.20 -8.09 0.02
C SER A 470 6.96 -7.17 -1.19
N ASN A 471 7.06 -7.66 -2.44
CA ASN A 471 7.03 -6.85 -3.66
C ASN A 471 8.04 -5.68 -3.65
N GLY A 472 9.17 -5.84 -2.95
CA GLY A 472 10.21 -4.83 -2.86
C GLY A 472 9.97 -3.72 -1.83
N TYR A 473 8.90 -3.78 -1.02
CA TYR A 473 8.64 -2.82 0.07
C TYR A 473 9.57 -3.00 1.26
N ARG A 474 9.99 -4.24 1.51
CA ARG A 474 10.85 -4.62 2.64
C ARG A 474 12.19 -5.10 2.15
N VAL A 475 13.18 -4.93 3.00
CA VAL A 475 14.58 -5.24 2.73
C VAL A 475 15.14 -6.11 3.84
N LEU A 476 16.22 -6.83 3.55
CA LEU A 476 17.00 -7.52 4.59
C LEU A 476 17.47 -6.50 5.64
N ASP A 477 17.16 -6.79 6.89
CA ASP A 477 17.34 -5.94 8.06
C ASP A 477 17.96 -6.77 9.20
N ILE A 478 19.05 -6.26 9.78
CA ILE A 478 19.61 -6.88 10.98
C ILE A 478 18.76 -6.46 12.17
N GLU A 479 18.14 -7.45 12.82
CA GLU A 479 17.15 -7.27 13.88
C GLU A 479 17.63 -6.26 14.93
N LYS A 480 16.78 -5.27 15.23
CA LYS A 480 17.01 -4.25 16.27
C LYS A 480 18.33 -3.50 16.09
N ASN A 481 18.80 -3.32 14.86
CA ASN A 481 20.08 -2.67 14.54
C ASN A 481 21.27 -3.37 15.24
N GLY A 482 21.19 -4.69 15.38
CA GLY A 482 22.24 -5.50 16.01
C GLY A 482 23.57 -5.40 15.26
N THR A 483 24.66 -5.30 16.02
CA THR A 483 26.03 -5.29 15.46
C THR A 483 26.89 -6.43 16.02
N ALA A 484 26.34 -7.25 16.91
CA ALA A 484 27.05 -8.37 17.52
C ALA A 484 27.13 -9.60 16.59
N GLU A 485 28.11 -10.47 16.81
CA GLU A 485 28.18 -11.79 16.17
C GLU A 485 26.87 -12.55 16.39
N GLY A 486 26.34 -13.14 15.32
CA GLY A 486 25.11 -13.94 15.36
C GLY A 486 23.83 -13.12 15.42
N SER A 487 23.87 -11.79 15.29
CA SER A 487 22.65 -10.98 15.20
C SER A 487 21.80 -11.46 14.02
N ASN A 488 20.51 -11.69 14.29
CA ASN A 488 19.59 -12.27 13.33
C ASN A 488 19.28 -11.31 12.18
N VAL A 489 19.05 -11.86 10.98
CA VAL A 489 18.54 -11.11 9.83
C VAL A 489 17.08 -11.48 9.61
N LEU A 490 16.24 -10.47 9.49
CA LEU A 490 14.83 -10.57 9.15
C LEU A 490 14.54 -9.58 8.00
N GLN A 491 13.30 -9.51 7.53
CA GLN A 491 12.91 -8.41 6.66
C GLN A 491 12.17 -7.33 7.45
N TRP A 492 12.42 -6.07 7.07
CA TRP A 492 11.72 -4.91 7.62
C TRP A 492 11.47 -3.87 6.52
N ASP A 493 10.51 -2.97 6.72
CA ASP A 493 10.22 -1.85 5.84
C ASP A 493 11.52 -1.12 5.48
N ASN A 494 11.69 -0.81 4.18
CA ASN A 494 12.85 -0.06 3.72
C ASN A 494 12.82 1.36 4.28
N GLN A 495 13.70 1.62 5.25
CA GLN A 495 13.87 2.91 5.91
C GLN A 495 15.25 3.49 5.64
N GLU A 496 16.04 2.87 4.76
CA GLU A 496 17.45 3.17 4.50
C GLU A 496 18.25 3.38 5.79
N LYS A 497 18.06 2.47 6.76
CA LYS A 497 18.82 2.50 8.02
C LYS A 497 20.14 1.74 7.88
N ALA A 498 21.09 2.07 8.75
CA ALA A 498 22.44 1.50 8.73
C ALA A 498 22.48 -0.04 8.83
N ASN A 499 21.50 -0.66 9.50
CA ASN A 499 21.30 -2.11 9.59
C ASN A 499 20.65 -2.77 8.35
N GLN A 500 20.26 -1.98 7.35
CA GLN A 500 19.63 -2.42 6.10
C GLN A 500 20.58 -2.30 4.90
N PHE A 501 21.75 -1.70 5.08
CA PHE A 501 22.74 -1.52 4.03
C PHE A 501 23.64 -2.73 3.88
N TRP A 502 23.99 -3.03 2.63
CA TRP A 502 24.81 -4.17 2.25
C TRP A 502 25.79 -3.78 1.16
N VAL A 503 27.03 -4.21 1.30
CA VAL A 503 28.11 -4.10 0.30
C VAL A 503 28.33 -5.49 -0.28
N PHE A 504 28.37 -5.59 -1.61
CA PHE A 504 28.66 -6.83 -2.33
C PHE A 504 30.12 -6.83 -2.78
N GLU A 505 30.96 -7.61 -2.10
CA GLU A 505 32.38 -7.77 -2.41
C GLU A 505 32.55 -8.98 -3.35
N LYS A 506 32.84 -8.74 -4.63
CA LYS A 506 32.98 -9.80 -5.64
C LYS A 506 34.17 -10.70 -5.31
N VAL A 507 33.96 -12.01 -5.32
CA VAL A 507 35.02 -13.00 -5.16
C VAL A 507 35.67 -13.21 -6.51
N ASN A 508 36.94 -12.81 -6.65
CA ASN A 508 37.72 -13.07 -7.85
C ASN A 508 38.23 -14.51 -7.83
N ASP A 509 37.62 -15.37 -8.65
CA ASP A 509 38.07 -16.75 -8.86
C ASP A 509 39.32 -16.77 -9.77
N ASN A 510 40.43 -16.22 -9.30
CA ASN A 510 41.73 -16.36 -9.96
C ASN A 510 42.41 -17.65 -9.49
N ASN A 511 42.01 -18.76 -10.10
CA ASN A 511 42.86 -19.94 -10.23
C ASN A 511 43.06 -20.23 -11.72
N ASN A 512 44.02 -19.54 -12.33
CA ASN A 512 44.78 -20.14 -13.41
C ASN A 512 46.21 -19.59 -13.36
N GLY A 513 47.15 -20.49 -13.07
CA GLY A 513 48.57 -20.22 -13.19
C GLY A 513 48.93 -19.95 -14.65
N GLY A 514 49.63 -18.85 -14.88
CA GLY A 514 50.17 -18.46 -16.19
C GLY A 514 50.77 -17.07 -16.10
N ASN A 515 52.08 -17.00 -15.85
CA ASN A 515 52.90 -15.79 -15.86
C ASN A 515 52.59 -14.88 -17.05
N ASN A 516 52.28 -13.60 -16.79
CA ASN A 516 53.13 -12.54 -17.32
C ASN A 516 52.95 -11.24 -16.54
N GLN A 517 54.08 -10.62 -16.23
CA GLN A 517 54.23 -9.36 -15.52
C GLN A 517 53.54 -8.22 -16.27
N ASN A 518 52.82 -7.36 -15.53
CA ASN A 518 52.98 -5.91 -15.60
C ASN A 518 52.28 -5.27 -14.38
N GLN A 519 53.02 -4.41 -13.67
CA GLN A 519 52.50 -3.57 -12.61
C GLN A 519 51.36 -2.69 -13.16
N GLU A 520 50.15 -2.82 -12.61
CA GLU A 520 49.11 -1.81 -12.80
C GLU A 520 49.17 -0.84 -11.61
N ASP A 521 49.61 0.38 -11.93
CA ASP A 521 49.61 1.56 -11.07
C ASP A 521 48.20 1.77 -10.48
N THR A 522 48.14 1.70 -9.16
CA THR A 522 46.92 1.90 -8.37
C THR A 522 46.41 3.31 -8.56
N CYS A 523 45.27 3.49 -9.22
CA CYS A 523 44.66 4.80 -9.29
C CYS A 523 43.96 5.14 -7.97
N TRP A 524 44.29 6.33 -7.47
CA TRP A 524 44.09 6.76 -6.09
C TRP A 524 42.60 6.90 -5.71
N SER A 525 41.73 7.25 -6.65
CA SER A 525 40.29 7.44 -6.39
C SER A 525 39.56 6.16 -6.01
N THR A 526 40.13 4.99 -6.35
CA THR A 526 39.53 3.69 -5.98
C THR A 526 39.45 3.51 -4.48
N SER A 527 40.44 4.02 -3.73
CA SER A 527 40.42 4.00 -2.26
C SER A 527 39.36 4.93 -1.65
N LEU A 528 38.87 5.89 -2.42
CA LEU A 528 37.79 6.82 -2.05
C LEU A 528 36.42 6.36 -2.59
N GLY A 529 36.36 5.17 -3.21
CA GLY A 529 35.12 4.57 -3.69
C GLY A 529 34.68 5.03 -5.08
N TYR A 530 35.53 5.75 -5.83
CA TYR A 530 35.26 6.18 -7.20
C TYR A 530 36.16 5.46 -8.21
N PRO A 531 35.64 5.05 -9.37
CA PRO A 531 36.43 4.37 -10.37
C PRO A 531 37.57 5.24 -10.90
N CYS A 532 38.56 4.62 -11.50
CA CYS A 532 39.54 5.34 -12.31
C CYS A 532 38.88 5.78 -13.61
N CYS A 533 39.23 6.97 -14.08
CA CYS A 533 38.85 7.33 -15.44
C CYS A 533 39.48 6.32 -16.40
N LYS A 534 38.66 5.70 -17.24
CA LYS A 534 39.10 4.65 -18.16
C LYS A 534 39.98 5.23 -19.27
N SER A 535 39.88 6.53 -19.53
CA SER A 535 40.73 7.24 -20.47
C SER A 535 41.58 8.31 -19.78
N CYS A 536 42.85 8.43 -20.18
CA CYS A 536 43.66 9.62 -19.85
C CYS A 536 43.19 10.89 -20.61
N ASN A 537 42.16 10.79 -21.45
CA ASN A 537 41.58 11.90 -22.20
C ASN A 537 40.38 12.54 -21.47
N THR A 538 40.06 12.05 -20.28
CA THR A 538 38.95 12.56 -19.48
C THR A 538 39.35 13.89 -18.86
N SER A 539 38.62 14.94 -19.21
CA SER A 539 38.89 16.30 -18.75
C SER A 539 38.71 16.40 -17.25
N ALA A 540 39.70 16.98 -16.56
CA ALA A 540 39.60 17.25 -15.14
C ALA A 540 38.54 18.34 -14.92
N VAL A 541 37.41 17.98 -14.32
CA VAL A 541 36.31 18.89 -14.01
C VAL A 541 36.41 19.45 -12.59
N PHE A 542 37.27 18.86 -11.75
CA PHE A 542 37.48 19.25 -10.35
C PHE A 542 38.84 18.75 -9.84
N GLU A 543 39.49 19.45 -8.92
CA GLU A 543 40.76 19.06 -8.32
C GLU A 543 40.75 19.41 -6.84
N ASP A 544 41.16 18.47 -5.99
CA ASP A 544 41.29 18.63 -4.56
C ASP A 544 42.63 18.07 -4.05
N ASN A 545 42.76 17.88 -2.74
CA ASN A 545 43.99 17.39 -2.12
C ASN A 545 44.29 15.91 -2.46
N ASP A 546 43.31 15.16 -2.95
CA ASP A 546 43.44 13.73 -3.27
C ASP A 546 43.89 13.54 -4.74
N GLY A 547 43.37 14.37 -5.66
CA GLY A 547 43.87 14.48 -7.03
C GLY A 547 42.89 15.11 -8.03
N LYS A 548 43.12 14.90 -9.33
CA LYS A 548 42.28 15.42 -10.42
C LYS A 548 41.11 14.50 -10.73
N TRP A 549 39.91 15.04 -10.73
CA TRP A 549 38.66 14.32 -10.93
C TRP A 549 38.08 14.60 -12.31
N GLY A 550 37.62 13.56 -13.01
CA GLY A 550 36.90 13.62 -14.28
C GLY A 550 35.49 13.05 -14.16
N ILE A 551 34.71 13.19 -15.23
CA ILE A 551 33.38 12.55 -15.35
C ILE A 551 33.36 11.72 -16.65
N GLU A 552 33.03 10.43 -16.54
CA GLU A 552 32.84 9.52 -17.67
C GLU A 552 31.47 8.85 -17.55
N ASN A 553 30.65 8.87 -18.61
CA ASN A 553 29.29 8.31 -18.60
C ASN A 553 28.42 8.84 -17.44
N ASP A 554 28.49 10.14 -17.17
CA ASP A 554 27.80 10.83 -16.07
C ASP A 554 28.25 10.41 -14.64
N ASP A 555 29.33 9.64 -14.50
CA ASP A 555 29.89 9.21 -13.21
C ASP A 555 31.26 9.84 -12.93
N TRP A 556 31.50 10.20 -11.66
CA TRP A 556 32.78 10.72 -11.18
C TRP A 556 33.88 9.67 -11.19
N CYS A 557 35.06 10.04 -11.67
CA CYS A 557 36.23 9.17 -11.72
C CYS A 557 37.50 9.93 -11.37
N GLY A 558 38.48 9.27 -10.75
CA GLY A 558 39.81 9.87 -10.52
C GLY A 558 40.72 9.67 -11.71
N ILE A 559 41.32 10.75 -12.17
CA ILE A 559 42.30 10.72 -13.25
C ILE A 559 43.62 10.17 -12.66
N PRO A 560 44.15 9.05 -13.18
CA PRO A 560 45.39 8.48 -12.71
C PRO A 560 46.54 9.49 -12.78
N LYS A 561 47.42 9.51 -11.76
CA LYS A 561 48.57 10.43 -11.75
C LYS A 561 49.50 10.22 -12.95
N SER A 562 49.55 9.01 -13.50
CA SER A 562 50.25 8.65 -14.75
C SER A 562 49.71 9.37 -16.00
N CYS A 563 48.46 9.84 -15.99
CA CYS A 563 47.88 10.65 -17.08
C CYS A 563 48.35 12.11 -17.07
N SER A 564 49.18 12.54 -16.12
CA SER A 564 49.65 13.92 -15.99
C SER A 564 50.78 14.32 -16.96
N SER A 565 50.97 13.57 -18.06
CA SER A 565 52.05 13.84 -19.03
C SER A 565 51.56 13.82 -20.47
N SER A 566 50.78 14.83 -20.87
CA SER A 566 50.95 15.54 -22.14
C SER A 566 49.83 16.57 -22.30
N THR A 567 50.18 17.83 -22.07
CA THR A 567 49.39 18.96 -22.52
C THR A 567 49.46 19.01 -24.04
N SER A 568 48.58 18.27 -24.71
CA SER A 568 48.30 18.49 -26.13
C SER A 568 46.83 18.81 -26.21
N CYS A 569 46.49 19.94 -26.82
CA CYS A 569 45.14 20.40 -27.10
C CYS A 569 44.11 19.25 -27.10
N ILE A 570 43.15 19.30 -26.18
CA ILE A 570 41.92 18.51 -26.26
C ILE A 570 40.78 19.52 -26.19
N GLY A 571 40.34 19.91 -27.38
CA GLY A 571 39.03 20.46 -27.69
C GLY A 571 38.03 20.63 -26.57
N ALA A 572 37.99 21.81 -25.94
CA ALA A 572 36.95 22.13 -24.99
C ALA A 572 35.57 22.09 -25.69
N GLN A 573 34.57 21.58 -24.96
CA GLN A 573 33.17 21.54 -25.40
C GLN A 573 32.90 20.76 -26.71
N GLY A 574 33.81 19.87 -27.13
CA GLY A 574 33.62 18.98 -28.27
C GLY A 574 34.19 19.47 -29.62
N TYR A 575 34.94 20.57 -29.64
CA TYR A 575 35.58 21.10 -30.86
C TYR A 575 36.97 20.49 -31.10
N PRO A 576 37.43 20.26 -32.34
CA PRO A 576 38.74 19.66 -32.59
C PRO A 576 39.91 20.63 -32.34
N CYS A 577 41.14 20.11 -32.33
CA CYS A 577 42.34 20.95 -32.38
C CYS A 577 42.59 21.50 -33.78
N CYS A 578 43.10 22.73 -33.84
CA CYS A 578 43.53 23.32 -35.11
C CYS A 578 44.69 22.49 -35.67
N LYS A 579 44.57 22.08 -36.94
CA LYS A 579 45.55 21.19 -37.58
C LYS A 579 46.65 21.94 -38.32
N THR A 580 46.38 23.16 -38.75
CA THR A 580 47.18 23.92 -39.72
C THR A 580 47.35 25.41 -39.37
N THR A 581 46.45 26.00 -38.57
CA THR A 581 46.49 27.41 -38.19
C THR A 581 46.95 27.60 -36.74
N CYS A 582 47.83 28.59 -36.56
CA CYS A 582 48.26 29.10 -35.26
C CYS A 582 47.70 30.50 -34.97
N SER A 583 46.83 31.02 -35.85
CA SER A 583 46.29 32.38 -35.74
C SER A 583 45.15 32.41 -34.73
N VAL A 584 45.35 33.16 -33.64
CA VAL A 584 44.37 33.30 -32.56
C VAL A 584 43.26 34.26 -32.97
N PHE A 585 42.05 33.73 -33.03
CA PHE A 585 40.82 34.47 -33.31
C PHE A 585 40.11 34.91 -32.03
N SER A 586 40.13 34.08 -30.97
CA SER A 586 39.58 34.41 -29.65
C SER A 586 40.38 33.73 -28.55
N THR A 587 40.23 34.18 -27.30
CA THR A 587 40.83 33.53 -26.13
C THR A 587 39.86 33.63 -24.95
N ASP A 588 39.63 32.51 -24.30
CA ASP A 588 38.79 32.41 -23.10
C ASP A 588 39.42 31.47 -22.06
N SER A 589 38.64 31.01 -21.08
CA SER A 589 39.09 30.09 -20.03
C SER A 589 39.51 28.72 -20.54
N ASP A 590 39.06 28.33 -21.73
CA ASP A 590 39.30 27.03 -22.33
C ASP A 590 40.56 27.05 -23.22
N GLY A 591 40.98 28.22 -23.70
CA GLY A 591 42.28 28.44 -24.32
C GLY A 591 42.26 29.44 -25.48
N LYS A 592 43.28 29.36 -26.35
CA LYS A 592 43.36 30.16 -27.58
C LYS A 592 42.63 29.44 -28.71
N TRP A 593 41.71 30.11 -29.37
CA TRP A 593 40.87 29.55 -30.41
C TRP A 593 41.24 30.08 -31.79
N GLY A 594 41.21 29.21 -32.79
CA GLY A 594 41.36 29.53 -34.21
C GLY A 594 40.14 29.05 -35.02
N ILE A 595 40.11 29.41 -36.31
CA ILE A 595 39.07 28.97 -37.25
C ILE A 595 39.74 28.31 -38.45
N GLU A 596 39.32 27.09 -38.79
CA GLU A 596 39.77 26.33 -39.96
C GLU A 596 38.57 25.80 -40.74
N ASN A 597 38.53 26.04 -42.05
CA ASN A 597 37.42 25.65 -42.92
C ASN A 597 36.06 26.06 -42.31
N ASP A 598 35.97 27.30 -41.83
CA ASP A 598 34.80 27.89 -41.15
C ASP A 598 34.35 27.19 -39.86
N ASN A 599 35.19 26.34 -39.26
CA ASN A 599 34.91 25.66 -37.99
C ASN A 599 35.87 26.08 -36.88
N TRP A 600 35.35 26.19 -35.66
CA TRP A 600 36.13 26.53 -34.47
C TRP A 600 37.02 25.37 -34.04
N CYS A 601 38.26 25.71 -33.68
CA CYS A 601 39.22 24.75 -33.18
C CYS A 601 40.11 25.38 -32.10
N LEU A 602 40.60 24.56 -31.17
CA LEU A 602 41.51 25.01 -30.12
C LEU A 602 42.96 24.93 -30.60
N ILE A 603 43.74 25.99 -30.39
CA ILE A 603 45.13 26.10 -30.87
C ILE A 603 46.05 25.35 -29.91
N ASP A 604 46.79 24.40 -30.46
CA ASP A 604 47.81 23.64 -29.74
C ASP A 604 49.10 24.45 -29.62
N SER A 605 49.34 25.03 -28.44
CA SER A 605 50.54 25.81 -28.12
C SER A 605 51.84 24.98 -28.09
N SER A 606 51.78 23.67 -28.35
CA SER A 606 52.97 22.83 -28.53
C SER A 606 53.36 22.68 -30.01
N LYS A 607 52.46 23.04 -30.94
CA LYS A 607 52.66 23.02 -32.40
C LYS A 607 52.67 24.42 -33.04
N CYS A 608 52.34 25.41 -32.21
CA CYS A 608 52.24 26.84 -32.45
C CYS A 608 52.86 27.53 -31.22
#